data_AF-A0A0F9RNZ7-F1
#
_entry.id   AF-A0A0F9RNZ7-F1
#
_cell.length_a   1.000
_cell.length_b   1.000
_cell.length_c   1.000
_cell.angle_alpha   90.00
_cell.angle_beta   90.00
_cell.angle_gamma   90.00
#
_symmetry.space_group_name_H-M   'P 1'
#
loop_
_entity.id
_entity.type
_entity.pdbx_description
1 polymer ?
#
loop_
_entity_poly.entity_id
_entity_poly.type
_entity_poly.pdbx_seq_one_letter_code
_entity_poly.pdbx_strand_id
1 'polypeptide(L)'
;MTLTKSPTLLRDIRGANGEWFSQSNKRFFNDVSYRAYYGKATGKAYLARSTYAWTDMLGQPKRLHWRLNEINQNTLEIESLIDEEFSNIFTLKAWLRVH
;
A
#
# COMPACT_ATOMS: atom_id res chain seq x y z
N MET A 1 -10.16 -11.57 -15.24
CA MET A 1 -10.18 -11.73 -13.76
C MET A 1 -9.61 -10.48 -13.11
N THR A 2 -10.44 -9.77 -12.33
CA THR A 2 -10.12 -8.46 -11.73
C THR A 2 -9.35 -8.66 -10.42
N LEU A 3 -8.26 -7.91 -10.19
CA LEU A 3 -7.61 -7.86 -8.87
C LEU A 3 -8.60 -7.28 -7.86
N THR A 4 -9.05 -8.13 -6.95
CA THR A 4 -10.03 -7.78 -5.92
C THR A 4 -9.30 -7.33 -4.66
N LYS A 5 -9.72 -6.17 -4.13
CA LYS A 5 -9.30 -5.72 -2.80
C LYS A 5 -9.69 -6.78 -1.76
N SER A 6 -8.84 -7.02 -0.76
CA SER A 6 -9.16 -7.93 0.35
C SER A 6 -9.40 -7.13 1.64
N PRO A 7 -10.66 -6.85 2.02
CA PRO A 7 -10.96 -6.17 3.28
C PRO A 7 -10.52 -6.99 4.50
N THR A 8 -10.64 -8.32 4.43
CA THR A 8 -10.24 -9.23 5.49
C THR A 8 -8.74 -9.14 5.74
N LEU A 9 -7.91 -9.28 4.70
CA LEU A 9 -6.46 -9.15 4.83
C LEU A 9 -6.06 -7.78 5.38
N LEU A 10 -6.70 -6.69 4.93
CA LEU A 10 -6.41 -5.36 5.47
C LEU A 10 -6.74 -5.26 6.97
N ARG A 11 -7.82 -5.90 7.42
CA ARG A 11 -8.18 -5.95 8.84
C ARG A 11 -7.14 -6.73 9.64
N ASP A 12 -6.65 -7.84 9.11
CA ASP A 12 -5.69 -8.70 9.79
C ASP A 12 -4.32 -8.02 9.90
N ILE A 13 -3.84 -7.39 8.82
CA ILE A 13 -2.62 -6.55 8.83
C ILE A 13 -2.75 -5.42 9.87
N ARG A 14 -3.91 -4.76 9.96
CA ARG A 14 -4.15 -3.70 10.96
C ARG A 14 -4.11 -4.21 12.39
N GLY A 15 -4.65 -5.40 12.63
CA GLY A 15 -4.61 -6.04 13.94
C GLY A 15 -3.18 -6.34 14.40
N ALA A 16 -2.32 -6.78 13.47
CA ALA A 16 -0.92 -7.08 13.76
C ALA A 16 -0.01 -5.84 13.85
N ASN A 17 -0.34 -4.73 13.17
CA ASN A 17 0.54 -3.57 13.01
C ASN A 17 -0.12 -2.25 13.45
N GLY A 18 -0.77 -2.22 14.62
CA GLY A 18 -1.62 -1.10 15.07
C GLY A 18 -0.96 0.29 14.98
N GLU A 19 0.28 0.41 15.45
CA GLU A 19 1.05 1.66 15.43
C GLU A 19 1.22 2.21 14.00
N TRP A 20 1.38 1.34 13.02
CA TRP A 20 1.59 1.73 11.62
C TRP A 20 0.36 2.45 11.04
N PHE A 21 -0.84 2.11 11.51
CA PHE A 21 -2.10 2.72 11.09
C PHE A 21 -2.60 3.83 12.04
N SER A 22 -1.78 4.23 13.01
CA SER A 22 -2.09 5.33 13.92
C SER A 22 -2.28 6.65 13.16
N GLN A 23 -3.05 7.57 13.75
CA GLN A 23 -3.29 8.89 13.15
C GLN A 23 -1.99 9.70 13.02
N SER A 24 -1.05 9.54 13.96
CA SER A 24 0.27 10.18 13.92
C SER A 24 1.07 9.70 12.71
N ASN A 25 1.21 8.38 12.53
CA ASN A 25 1.94 7.83 11.38
C ASN A 25 1.27 8.17 10.05
N LYS A 26 -0.07 8.09 10.00
CA LYS A 26 -0.83 8.49 8.81
C LYS A 26 -0.55 9.93 8.40
N ARG A 27 -0.47 10.86 9.37
CA ARG A 27 -0.11 12.26 9.12
C ARG A 27 1.35 12.42 8.71
N PHE A 28 2.26 11.72 9.38
CA PHE A 28 3.69 11.78 9.09
C PHE A 28 4.02 11.33 7.66
N PHE A 29 3.47 10.20 7.22
CA PHE A 29 3.65 9.68 5.86
C PHE A 29 2.69 10.30 4.83
N ASN A 30 1.83 11.23 5.25
CA ASN A 30 0.81 11.85 4.41
C ASN A 30 -0.07 10.83 3.67
N ASP A 31 -0.34 9.70 4.34
CA ASP A 31 -1.11 8.59 3.80
C ASP A 31 -2.59 8.93 3.81
N VAL A 32 -3.27 8.69 2.70
CA VAL A 32 -4.69 8.99 2.51
C VAL A 32 -5.55 7.75 2.81
N SER A 33 -5.19 6.63 2.18
CA SER A 33 -5.92 5.37 2.29
C SER A 33 -5.02 4.15 2.11
N TYR A 34 -5.46 3.04 2.67
CA TYR A 34 -4.79 1.74 2.64
C TYR A 34 -5.67 0.70 1.97
N ARG A 35 -5.07 -0.19 1.20
CA ARG A 35 -5.74 -1.34 0.57
C ARG A 35 -4.82 -2.55 0.61
N ALA A 36 -5.38 -3.72 0.86
CA ALA A 36 -4.64 -4.96 0.75
C ALA A 36 -5.02 -5.71 -0.53
N TYR A 37 -4.02 -6.30 -1.16
CA TYR A 37 -4.15 -7.08 -2.39
C TYR A 37 -3.34 -8.37 -2.30
N TYR A 38 -3.73 -9.34 -3.12
CA TYR A 38 -2.87 -10.47 -3.46
C TYR A 38 -2.32 -10.28 -4.87
N GLY A 39 -1.03 -10.51 -5.05
CA GLY A 39 -0.40 -10.61 -6.36
C GLY A 39 -1.03 -11.74 -7.14
N LYS A 40 -1.40 -11.49 -8.39
CA LYS A 40 -2.12 -12.50 -9.20
C LYS A 40 -1.19 -13.63 -9.60
N ALA A 41 0.05 -13.30 -9.95
CA ALA A 41 1.02 -14.28 -10.44
C ALA A 41 1.69 -15.03 -9.28
N THR A 42 2.03 -14.31 -8.21
CA THR A 42 2.81 -14.88 -7.09
C THR A 42 1.96 -15.39 -5.94
N GLY A 43 0.72 -14.91 -5.80
CA GLY A 43 -0.11 -15.16 -4.62
C GLY A 43 0.35 -14.42 -3.35
N LYS A 44 1.41 -13.59 -3.43
CA LYS A 44 1.92 -12.82 -2.30
C LYS A 44 0.92 -11.77 -1.82
N ALA A 45 0.96 -11.46 -0.54
CA ALA A 45 0.16 -10.40 0.06
C ALA A 45 0.91 -9.06 -0.02
N TYR A 46 0.17 -7.99 -0.35
CA TYR A 46 0.71 -6.65 -0.46
C TYR A 46 -0.20 -5.63 0.22
N LEU A 47 0.44 -4.62 0.84
CA LEU A 47 -0.22 -3.44 1.35
C LEU A 47 0.04 -2.25 0.41
N ALA A 48 -1.01 -1.81 -0.25
CA ALA A 48 -1.01 -0.62 -1.07
C ALA A 48 -1.42 0.60 -0.25
N ARG A 49 -0.56 1.60 -0.25
CA ARG A 49 -0.80 2.92 0.32
C ARG A 49 -1.06 3.91 -0.78
N SER A 50 -2.05 4.78 -0.59
CA SER A 50 -2.19 6.00 -1.37
C SER A 50 -1.69 7.16 -0.52
N THR A 51 -0.79 7.98 -1.07
CA THR A 51 -0.09 9.02 -0.31
C THR A 51 0.14 10.25 -1.17
N TYR A 52 0.19 11.42 -0.53
CA TYR A 52 0.65 12.67 -1.13
C TYR A 52 2.14 12.93 -0.89
N ALA A 53 2.83 12.02 -0.17
CA ALA A 53 4.23 12.16 0.19
C ALA A 53 5.06 12.64 -0.99
N TRP A 54 6.00 13.55 -0.70
CA TRP A 54 6.97 14.13 -1.64
C TRP A 54 6.42 15.17 -2.60
N THR A 55 5.13 15.15 -2.94
CA THR A 55 4.56 16.15 -3.88
C THR A 55 4.11 17.44 -3.21
N ASP A 56 3.77 17.40 -1.92
CA ASP A 56 3.41 18.60 -1.16
C ASP A 56 4.62 19.33 -0.58
N MET A 57 5.78 18.69 -0.52
CA MET A 57 6.97 19.21 0.17
C MET A 57 7.80 20.20 -0.65
N LEU A 58 7.61 20.26 -1.98
CA LEU A 58 8.45 21.07 -2.89
C LEU A 58 7.68 22.14 -3.66
N GLY A 59 6.52 22.59 -3.15
CA GLY A 59 5.68 23.59 -3.81
C GLY A 59 5.03 23.11 -5.12
N GLN A 60 5.12 21.81 -5.41
CA GLN A 60 4.49 21.19 -6.55
C GLN A 60 3.00 20.95 -6.27
N PRO A 61 2.15 20.85 -7.32
CA PRO A 61 0.76 20.46 -7.15
C PRO A 61 0.67 19.10 -6.44
N LYS A 62 -0.13 19.03 -5.37
CA LYS A 62 -0.40 17.79 -4.64
C LYS A 62 -0.89 16.73 -5.62
N ARG A 63 -0.15 15.63 -5.74
CA ARG A 63 -0.54 14.50 -6.57
C ARG A 63 -0.63 13.25 -5.71
N LEU A 64 -1.68 12.47 -5.93
CA LEU A 64 -1.88 11.22 -5.23
C LEU A 64 -1.08 10.13 -5.94
N HIS A 65 -0.16 9.51 -5.21
CA HIS A 65 0.63 8.36 -5.68
C HIS A 65 0.28 7.12 -4.88
N TRP A 66 0.71 5.97 -5.38
CA TRP A 66 0.60 4.72 -4.66
C TRP A 66 1.98 4.11 -4.41
N ARG A 67 2.13 3.53 -3.22
CA ARG A 67 3.32 2.79 -2.77
C ARG A 67 2.91 1.41 -2.28
N LEU A 68 3.81 0.45 -2.39
CA LEU A 68 3.58 -0.94 -1.99
C LEU A 68 4.57 -1.36 -0.91
N ASN A 69 4.07 -2.16 0.03
CA ASN A 69 4.86 -2.95 0.95
C ASN A 69 4.47 -4.42 0.75
N GLU A 70 5.44 -5.32 0.74
CA GLU A 70 5.16 -6.75 0.88
C GLU A 70 4.63 -7.03 2.29
N ILE A 71 3.81 -8.07 2.43
CA ILE A 71 3.32 -8.55 3.70
C ILE A 71 3.82 -9.97 3.88
N ASN A 72 4.50 -10.21 5.00
CA ASN A 72 4.85 -11.56 5.40
C ASN A 72 3.57 -12.34 5.70
N GLN A 73 3.24 -13.34 4.88
CA GLN A 73 1.96 -14.06 5.00
C GLN A 73 1.86 -14.94 6.25
N ASN A 74 2.97 -15.21 6.94
CA ASN A 74 2.99 -16.00 8.17
C ASN A 74 2.86 -15.12 9.42
N THR A 75 3.54 -13.98 9.45
CA THR A 75 3.57 -13.09 10.63
C THR A 75 2.62 -11.88 10.50
N LEU A 76 2.12 -11.60 9.30
CA LEU A 76 1.37 -10.40 8.93
C LEU A 76 2.14 -9.09 9.12
N GLU A 77 3.46 -9.16 9.29
CA GLU A 77 4.32 -7.99 9.40
C GLU A 77 4.40 -7.26 8.06
N ILE A 78 4.41 -5.93 8.14
CA ILE A 78 4.62 -5.07 6.97
C ILE A 78 6.12 -5.03 6.69
N GLU A 79 6.52 -5.58 5.54
CA GLU A 79 7.91 -5.59 5.12
C GLU A 79 8.34 -4.25 4.50
N SER A 80 9.60 -4.19 4.08
CA SER A 80 10.19 -3.01 3.45
C SER A 80 9.37 -2.49 2.28
N LEU A 81 9.44 -1.17 2.08
CA LEU A 81 8.82 -0.50 0.97
C LEU A 81 9.43 -1.01 -0.34
N ILE A 82 8.59 -1.42 -1.28
CA ILE A 82 9.02 -1.68 -2.65
C ILE A 82 9.41 -0.33 -3.25
N ASP A 83 10.62 -0.24 -3.80
CA ASP A 83 11.14 1.00 -4.39
C ASP A 83 10.56 1.24 -5.79
N GLU A 84 9.24 1.31 -5.85
CA GLU A 84 8.48 1.60 -7.04
C GLU A 84 7.34 2.54 -6.68
N GLU A 85 7.17 3.56 -7.51
CA GLU A 85 6.10 4.54 -7.37
C GLU A 85 5.07 4.36 -8.47
N PHE A 86 3.81 4.26 -8.08
CA PHE A 86 2.70 4.10 -9.02
C PHE A 86 1.89 5.39 -9.09
N SER A 87 1.89 6.02 -10.25
CA SER A 87 1.19 7.28 -10.49
C SER A 87 -0.34 7.19 -10.29
N ASN A 88 -0.91 5.99 -10.37
CA ASN A 88 -2.32 5.74 -10.13
C ASN A 88 -2.60 4.25 -9.82
N ILE A 89 -3.84 3.97 -9.41
CA ILE A 89 -4.27 2.61 -9.04
C ILE A 89 -4.21 1.60 -10.19
N PHE A 90 -4.32 2.03 -11.45
CA PHE A 90 -4.26 1.13 -12.61
C PHE A 90 -2.83 0.62 -12.82
N THR A 91 -1.83 1.49 -12.70
CA THR A 91 -0.41 1.10 -12.78
C THR A 91 -0.03 0.13 -11.66
N LEU A 92 -0.45 0.39 -10.42
CA LEU A 92 -0.25 -0.53 -9.30
C LEU A 92 -0.91 -1.89 -9.54
N LYS A 93 -2.15 -1.92 -10.06
CA LYS A 93 -2.83 -3.18 -10.39
C LYS A 93 -2.19 -3.90 -11.57
N ALA A 94 -1.61 -3.19 -12.53
CA ALA A 94 -0.88 -3.83 -13.61
C ALA A 94 0.36 -4.54 -13.06
N TRP A 95 1.09 -3.88 -12.16
CA TRP A 95 2.24 -4.47 -11.46
C TRP A 95 1.88 -5.73 -10.68
N LEU A 96 0.82 -5.66 -9.85
CA LEU A 96 0.28 -6.79 -9.08
C LEU A 96 -0.31 -7.93 -9.93
N ARG A 97 -0.43 -7.77 -11.25
CA ARG A 97 -0.82 -8.90 -12.12
C ARG A 97 0.37 -9.75 -12.53
N VAL A 98 1.55 -9.14 -12.55
CA VAL A 98 2.82 -9.75 -12.97
C VAL A 98 3.60 -10.24 -11.75
N HIS A 99 3.44 -9.55 -10.63
CA HIS A 99 4.02 -9.87 -9.32
C HIS A 99 2.94 -10.32 -8.34
#